data_AF-A0A7V2T7B6-F1
#
_entry.id   AF-A0A7V2T7B6-F1
#
_cell.length_a   1.000
_cell.length_b   1.000
_cell.length_c   1.000
_cell.angle_alpha   90.00
_cell.angle_beta   90.00
_cell.angle_gamma   90.00
#
_symmetry.space_group_name_H-M   'P 1'
#
loop_
_entity.id
_entity.type
_entity.pdbx_description
1 polymer ?
#
loop_
_entity_poly.entity_id
_entity_poly.type
_entity_poly.pdbx_seq_one_letter_code
_entity_poly.pdbx_strand_id
1 'polypeptide(L)' 'MAFLITDEPPPGYRPCVGIMLLNAEGRVFVGQRADMSHPAWQMPQGGIDP' A
#
# COMPACT_ATOMS: atom_id res chain seq x y z
N MET A 1 -9.15 17.99 -1.71
CA MET A 1 -8.06 17.08 -1.31
C MET A 1 -7.12 16.97 -2.50
N ALA A 2 -5.96 17.65 -2.46
CA ALA A 2 -4.96 17.54 -3.50
C ALA A 2 -3.92 16.51 -3.05
N PHE A 3 -3.67 15.49 -3.86
CA PHE A 3 -2.51 14.62 -3.66
C PHE A 3 -1.28 15.40 -4.13
N LEU A 4 -0.31 15.61 -3.23
CA LEU A 4 1.00 16.07 -3.64
C LEU A 4 1.72 14.90 -4.30
N ILE A 5 1.89 14.96 -5.62
CA ILE A 5 2.76 14.04 -6.34
C ILE A 5 4.16 14.66 -6.31
N THR A 6 5.10 13.99 -5.66
CA THR A 6 6.51 14.39 -5.61
C THR A 6 7.34 13.32 -6.32
N ASP A 7 8.37 13.73 -7.07
CA ASP A 7 9.26 12.79 -7.76
C ASP A 7 10.12 11.99 -6.77
N GLU A 8 10.44 12.58 -5.62
CA GLU A 8 11.15 11.91 -4.53
C GLU A 8 10.40 12.05 -3.19
N PRO A 9 10.53 11.06 -2.28
CA PRO A 9 9.97 11.17 -0.95
C PRO A 9 10.68 12.27 -0.15
N PRO A 10 9.96 13.03 0.72
CA PRO A 10 10.60 14.01 1.59
C PRO A 10 11.65 13.37 2.50
N PRO A 11 12.66 14.13 2.97
CA PRO A 11 13.65 13.64 3.91
C PRO A 11 13.01 13.01 5.15
N GLY A 12 13.52 11.85 5.58
CA GLY A 12 13.02 11.12 6.76
C GLY A 12 11.84 10.18 6.49
N TYR A 13 11.31 10.13 5.26
CA TYR A 13 10.31 9.14 4.86
C TYR A 13 10.96 7.90 4.27
N ARG A 14 10.49 6.71 4.68
CA ARG A 14 10.94 5.44 4.10
C ARG A 14 10.32 5.26 2.70
N PRO A 15 11.13 5.03 1.66
CA PRO A 15 10.62 4.67 0.34
C PRO A 15 9.80 3.37 0.39
N CYS A 16 8.56 3.43 -0.10
CA CYS A 16 7.62 2.33 -0.10
C CYS A 16 6.80 2.33 -1.39
N VAL A 17 6.26 1.16 -1.73
CA VAL A 17 5.26 0.99 -2.79
C VAL A 17 3.99 0.38 -2.23
N GLY A 18 2.86 0.75 -2.83
CA GLY A 18 1.56 0.10 -2.62
C GLY A 18 1.06 -0.50 -3.94
N ILE A 19 0.40 -1.65 -3.88
CA ILE A 19 -0.12 -2.35 -5.06
C ILE A 19 -1.64 -2.39 -4.98
N MET A 20 -2.31 -1.81 -5.97
CA MET A 20 -3.73 -2.04 -6.21
C MET A 20 -3.88 -3.10 -7.30
N LEU A 21 -4.36 -4.29 -6.93
CA LEU A 21 -4.57 -5.39 -7.86
C LEU A 21 -6.07 -5.67 -8.01
N LEU A 22 -6.55 -5.60 -9.25
CA LEU A 22 -7.94 -5.91 -9.60
C LEU A 22 -8.02 -7.18 -10.46
N ASN A 23 -9.08 -7.96 -10.29
CA ASN A 23 -9.43 -9.03 -11.24
C ASN A 23 -10.36 -8.53 -12.35
N ALA A 24 -10.65 -9.38 -13.35
CA ALA A 24 -11.53 -9.03 -14.48
C ALA A 24 -12.99 -8.73 -14.09
N GLU A 25 -13.40 -9.11 -12.88
CA GLU A 25 -14.73 -8.82 -12.32
C GLU A 25 -14.76 -7.49 -11.54
N GLY A 26 -13.64 -6.76 -11.49
CA GLY A 26 -13.51 -5.50 -10.74
C GLY A 26 -13.36 -5.67 -9.24
N ARG A 27 -13.02 -6.87 -8.75
CA ARG A 27 -12.74 -7.12 -7.32
C ARG A 27 -11.29 -6.77 -6.99
N VAL A 28 -11.06 -6.23 -5.79
CA VAL A 28 -9.73 -5.85 -5.30
C VAL A 28 -9.12 -6.94 -4.42
N PHE A 29 -7.81 -7.16 -4.56
CA PHE A 29 -7.05 -8.04 -3.67
C PHE A 29 -6.70 -7.32 -2.37
N VAL A 30 -7.19 -7.85 -1.26
CA VAL A 30 -6.89 -7.39 0.10
C VAL A 30 -6.51 -8.57 0.99
N GLY A 31 -5.63 -8.33 1.96
CA GLY A 31 -5.23 -9.29 2.98
C GLY A 31 -5.54 -8.78 4.38
N GLN A 32 -6.05 -9.66 5.24
CA GLN A 32 -6.11 -9.44 6.68
C GLN A 32 -4.69 -9.54 7.24
N ARG A 33 -4.29 -8.56 8.05
CA ARG A 33 -3.00 -8.61 8.74
C ARG A 33 -2.88 -9.85 9.62
N ALA A 34 -1.79 -10.60 9.43
CA ALA A 34 -1.53 -11.84 10.16
C ALA A 34 -1.27 -11.63 11.67
N ASP A 35 -0.83 -10.43 12.05
CA ASP A 35 -0.49 -10.05 13.42
C ASP A 35 -1.64 -9.39 14.18
N MET A 36 -2.83 -9.32 13.58
CA MET A 36 -4.00 -8.64 14.16
C MET A 36 -5.17 -9.59 14.33
N SER A 37 -5.65 -9.70 15.58
CA SER A 37 -6.83 -10.51 15.95
C SER A 37 -8.17 -9.85 15.59
N HIS A 38 -8.18 -8.57 15.26
CA HIS A 38 -9.35 -7.81 14.83
C HIS A 38 -9.24 -7.44 13.34
N PRO A 39 -10.36 -7.17 12.63
CA PRO A 39 -10.34 -6.84 11.21
C PRO A 39 -9.42 -5.65 10.91
N ALA A 40 -8.36 -5.93 10.15
CA ALA A 40 -7.31 -5.02 9.74
C ALA A 40 -6.89 -5.41 8.32
N TRP A 41 -7.77 -5.10 7.37
CA TRP A 41 -7.64 -5.43 5.96
C TRP A 41 -6.88 -4.33 5.22
N GLN A 42 -5.97 -4.74 4.34
CA GLN A 42 -5.18 -3.81 3.52
C GLN A 42 -4.87 -4.39 2.15
N MET A 43 -4.59 -3.53 1.18
CA MET A 43 -3.92 -3.93 -0.05
C MET A 43 -2.43 -4.23 0.22
N PRO A 44 -1.74 -4.99 -0.64
CA PRO A 44 -0.31 -5.24 -0.50
C PRO A 44 0.53 -3.97 -0.55
N GLN A 45 1.56 -3.92 0.28
CA GLN A 45 2.57 -2.86 0.29
C GLN A 45 3.93 -3.43 0.69
N GLY A 46 5.00 -2.70 0.39
CA GLY A 46 6.36 -3.07 0.73
C GLY A 46 7.32 -1.89 0.73
N GLY A 47 8.48 -2.07 1.33
CA GLY A 47 9.58 -1.11 1.15
C GLY A 47 10.29 -1.27 -0.18
N ILE A 48 10.98 -0.22 -0.59
CA ILE A 48 11.97 -0.28 -1.63
C ILE A 48 13.34 -0.45 -0.96
N ASP A 49 14.13 -1.42 -1.43
CA ASP A 49 15.50 -1.61 -0.96
C ASP A 49 16.44 -0.53 -1.58
N PRO A 50 17.56 -0.17 -0.90
CA PRO A 50 18.50 0.82 -1.40
C PRO A 50 19.16 0.47 -2.75
#